data_AF-A0A970Q7E0-F1
#
_entry.id   AF-A0A970Q7E0-F1
#
_cell.length_a   1.000
_cell.length_b   1.000
_cell.length_c   1.000
_cell.angle_alpha   90.00
_cell.angle_beta   90.00
_cell.angle_gamma   90.00
#
_symmetry.space_group_name_H-M   'P 1'
#
loop_
_entity.id
_entity.type
_entity.pdbx_description
1 polymer ?
#
loop_
_entity_poly.entity_id
_entity_poly.type
_entity_poly.pdbx_seq_one_letter_code
_entity_poly.pdbx_strand_id
1 'polypeptide(L)' 'MTHVLVEAMANMKEDEALGIVDDLLAKGEDPQKILDLSSEAMKVVGERYQEGTYFLP' A
#
# COMPACT_ATOMS: atom_id res chain seq x y z
N MET A 1 -1.29 -7.43 -12.16
CA MET A 1 -0.58 -6.17 -11.88
C MET A 1 -1.04 -5.71 -10.52
N THR A 2 -0.11 -5.50 -9.59
CA THR A 2 -0.43 -5.03 -8.24
C THR A 2 -0.76 -3.55 -8.30
N HIS A 3 -1.72 -3.09 -7.49
CA HIS A 3 -2.15 -1.69 -7.50
C HIS A 3 -1.02 -0.76 -7.01
N VAL A 4 -0.93 0.45 -7.56
CA VAL A 4 0.16 1.40 -7.23
C VAL A 4 0.23 1.74 -5.73
N LEU A 5 -0.93 1.86 -5.06
CA LEU A 5 -1.00 2.05 -3.61
C LEU A 5 -0.40 0.87 -2.84
N VAL A 6 -0.69 -0.36 -3.29
CA VAL A 6 -0.19 -1.59 -2.66
C VAL A 6 1.32 -1.67 -2.79
N GLU A 7 1.87 -1.32 -3.96
CA GLU A 7 3.32 -1.30 -4.18
C GLU A 7 4.02 -0.22 -3.36
N ALA A 8 3.49 1.00 -3.30
CA ALA A 8 4.07 2.10 -2.53
C ALA A 8 4.14 1.75 -1.03
N MET A 9 3.03 1.25 -0.48
CA MET A 9 2.95 0.81 0.92
C MET A 9 3.85 -0.40 1.20
N ALA A 10 3.82 -1.42 0.35
CA ALA A 10 4.63 -2.63 0.52
C ALA A 10 6.13 -2.36 0.37
N ASN A 11 6.52 -1.21 -0.19
CA ASN A 11 7.90 -0.74 -0.34
C ASN A 11 8.29 0.37 0.66
N MET A 12 7.48 0.60 1.71
CA MET A 12 7.70 1.63 2.74
C MET A 12 7.90 3.06 2.18
N LYS A 13 7.24 3.37 1.06
CA LYS A 13 7.25 4.72 0.48
C LYS A 13 6.09 5.55 1.01
N GLU A 14 6.22 6.04 2.24
CA GLU A 14 5.15 6.73 2.96
C GLU A 14 4.59 7.94 2.19
N ASP A 15 5.46 8.89 1.80
CA ASP A 15 5.05 10.11 1.09
C ASP A 15 4.35 9.80 -0.24
N GLU A 16 4.82 8.78 -0.97
CA GLU A 16 4.22 8.33 -2.22
C GLU A 16 2.84 7.70 -1.99
N ALA A 17 2.71 6.85 -0.97
CA ALA A 17 1.45 6.22 -0.61
C ALA A 17 0.39 7.26 -0.18
N LEU A 18 0.77 8.25 0.62
CA LEU A 18 -0.12 9.34 1.04
C LEU A 18 -0.59 10.16 -0.16
N GLY A 19 0.31 10.53 -1.07
CA GLY A 19 -0.07 11.26 -2.29
C GLY A 19 -1.03 10.46 -3.19
N ILE A 20 -0.84 9.14 -3.29
CA ILE A 20 -1.76 8.27 -4.04
C ILE A 20 -3.15 8.24 -3.39
N VAL A 21 -3.22 8.16 -2.06
CA VAL A 21 -4.51 8.18 -1.32
C VAL A 21 -5.23 9.49 -1.54
N ASP A 22 -4.54 10.62 -1.42
CA ASP A 22 -5.11 11.95 -1.67
C ASP A 22 -5.67 12.07 -3.09
N ASP A 23 -4.92 11.58 -4.09
CA ASP A 23 -5.36 11.56 -5.49
C ASP A 23 -6.60 10.68 -5.72
N LEU A 24 -6.69 9.53 -5.05
CA LEU A 24 -7.85 8.63 -5.15
C LEU A 24 -9.10 9.26 -4.52
N LEU A 25 -8.95 9.87 -3.35
CA LEU A 25 -10.02 10.61 -2.68
C LEU A 25 -10.49 11.81 -3.52
N ALA A 26 -9.56 12.55 -4.12
CA ALA A 26 -9.87 13.68 -5.00
C ALA A 26 -10.64 13.26 -6.27
N LYS A 27 -10.41 12.03 -6.76
CA LYS A 27 -11.15 11.43 -7.89
C LYS A 27 -12.51 10.86 -7.50
N GLY A 28 -12.86 10.87 -6.21
CA GLY A 28 -14.11 10.33 -5.69
C GLY A 28 -14.12 8.80 -5.62
N GLU A 29 -12.96 8.16 -5.55
CA GLU A 29 -12.90 6.73 -5.29
C GLU A 29 -13.48 6.42 -3.90
N ASP A 30 -14.13 5.26 -3.78
CA ASP A 30 -14.73 4.83 -2.52
C ASP A 30 -13.65 4.62 -1.44
N PRO A 31 -13.72 5.34 -0.30
CA PRO A 31 -12.78 5.18 0.79
C PRO A 31 -12.65 3.74 1.29
N GLN A 32 -13.72 2.94 1.22
CA GLN A 32 -13.67 1.54 1.62
C GLN A 32 -12.71 0.74 0.73
N LYS A 33 -12.70 1.00 -0.58
CA LYS A 33 -11.76 0.33 -1.49
C LYS A 33 -10.31 0.74 -1.23
N ILE A 34 -10.07 1.99 -0.84
CA ILE A 34 -8.73 2.47 -0.46
C ILE A 34 -8.24 1.71 0.79
N LEU A 35 -9.12 1.46 1.76
CA LEU A 35 -8.82 0.64 2.94
C LEU A 35 -8.57 -0.83 2.58
N ASP A 36 -9.31 -1.37 1.61
CA ASP A 36 -9.09 -2.74 1.13
C ASP A 36 -7.71 -2.89 0.47
N LEU A 37 -7.31 -1.92 -0.36
CA LEU A 37 -5.96 -1.84 -0.94
C LEU A 37 -4.89 -1.72 0.16
N SER A 38 -5.15 -0.93 1.19
CA SER A 38 -4.24 -0.78 2.33
C SER A 38 -4.06 -2.11 3.09
N SER A 39 -5.15 -2.88 3.22
CA SER A 39 -5.13 -4.21 3.85
C SER A 39 -4.38 -5.23 3.00
N GLU A 40 -4.50 -5.16 1.67
CA GLU A 40 -3.73 -5.97 0.73
C GLU A 40 -2.22 -5.67 0.84
N ALA A 41 -1.84 -4.39 0.92
CA ALA A 41 -0.44 -4.00 1.15
C ALA A 41 0.15 -4.63 2.41
N MET A 42 -0.60 -4.63 3.51
CA MET A 42 -0.14 -5.23 4.77
C MET A 42 0.07 -6.74 4.66
N LYS A 43 -0.74 -7.45 3.85
CA LYS A 43 -0.51 -8.87 3.58
C LYS A 43 0.80 -9.08 2.82
N VAL A 44 1.06 -8.28 1.79
CA VAL A 44 2.31 -8.34 1.02
C VAL A 44 3.53 -8.07 1.91
N VAL A 45 3.45 -7.10 2.82
CA VAL A 45 4.50 -6.86 3.81
C VAL A 45 4.72 -8.10 4.70
N GLY A 46 3.65 -8.71 5.19
CA GLY A 46 3.71 -9.93 5.99
C GLY A 46 4.36 -11.10 5.26
N GLU A 47 3.97 -11.35 4.00
CA GLU A 47 4.56 -12.39 3.15
C GLU A 47 6.07 -12.15 2.96
N ARG A 48 6.46 -10.92 2.60
CA ARG A 48 7.88 -10.57 2.41
C ARG A 48 8.69 -10.63 3.71
N TYR A 49 8.08 -10.33 4.85
CA TYR A 49 8.69 -10.49 6.15
C TYR A 49 8.93 -11.97 6.46
N GLN A 50 7.96 -12.85 6.18
CA GLN A 50 8.11 -14.29 6.35
C GLN A 50 9.19 -14.90 5.45
N GLU A 51 9.36 -14.36 4.23
CA GLU A 51 10.42 -14.76 3.31
C GLU A 51 11.82 -14.25 3.73
N GLY A 52 11.91 -13.44 4.79
CA GLY A 52 13.18 -12.85 5.25
C GLY A 52 13.69 -11.73 4.35
N THR A 53 12.85 -11.21 3.46
CA THR A 53 13.18 -10.18 2.47
C THR A 53 12.98 -8.76 3.02
N TYR A 54 12.30 -8.64 4.17
CA TYR A 54 12.05 -7.38 4.87
C TYR A 54 12.72 -7.37 6.24
N PHE A 55 13.90 -6.76 6.30
CA PHE A 55 14.44 -6.23 7.54
C PHE A 55 14.15 -4.74 7.52
N LEU A 56 13.27 -4.29 8.43
CA LEU A 56 13.29 -2.88 8.84
C LEU A 56 14.76 -2.57 9.24
N PRO A 57 15.42 -1.58 8.62
CA PRO A 57 16.71 -1.12 9.12
C PRO A 57 16.60 -0.59 10.55
#